data_AF-A0A3C1H3J6-F1
#
_entry.id   AF-A0A3C1H3J6-F1
#
_cell.length_a   1.000
_cell.length_b   1.000
_cell.length_c   1.000
_cell.angle_alpha   90.00
_cell.angle_beta   90.00
_cell.angle_gamma   90.00
#
_symmetry.space_group_name_H-M   'P 1'
#
loop_
_entity.id
_entity.type
_entity.pdbx_description
1 polymer ?
#
loop_
_entity_poly.entity_id
_entity_poly.type
_entity_poly.pdbx_seq_one_letter_code
_entity_poly.pdbx_strand_id
1 'polypeptide(L)'
;TVRDRIAQADGDPEIVCGNSDYTAVFDFDAEWNDYPQKTLRTVWRDNATGKLGHDDIMFDGSSAVLPPVWRTNQVLIGVYAGDIRTTTAARVPCIGCITDTAPHHDDPDDALYRQLVAYLEQIEQGGGKPEAVALLTNGVPLTGKPELCDEPQ
;
A
#
# COMPACT_ATOMS: atom_id res chain seq x y z
N THR A 1 -9.27 19.52 -7.39
CA THR A 1 -10.51 19.58 -8.19
C THR A 1 -10.43 18.61 -9.35
N VAL A 2 -11.56 18.11 -9.83
CA VAL A 2 -11.66 17.31 -11.06
C VAL A 2 -12.74 17.95 -11.94
N ARG A 3 -12.31 18.49 -13.08
CA ARG A 3 -13.16 19.16 -14.07
C ARG A 3 -12.73 18.75 -15.47
N ASP A 4 -13.68 18.43 -16.35
CA ASP A 4 -13.39 18.02 -17.73
C ASP A 4 -12.36 16.88 -17.80
N ARG A 5 -12.42 15.97 -16.80
CA ARG A 5 -11.49 14.84 -16.61
C ARG A 5 -10.03 15.24 -16.34
N ILE A 6 -9.78 16.51 -16.01
CA ILE A 6 -8.47 16.99 -15.54
C ILE A 6 -8.51 17.05 -14.02
N ALA A 7 -7.67 16.24 -13.38
CA ALA A 7 -7.42 16.35 -11.95
C ALA A 7 -6.33 17.39 -11.72
N GLN A 8 -6.62 18.34 -10.83
CA GLN A 8 -5.69 19.39 -10.44
C GLN A 8 -5.65 19.47 -8.91
N ALA A 9 -4.43 19.58 -8.37
CA ALA A 9 -4.22 19.87 -6.96
C ALA A 9 -4.65 21.31 -6.68
N ASP A 10 -5.41 21.52 -5.60
CA ASP A 10 -5.79 22.86 -5.17
C ASP A 10 -4.77 23.37 -4.14
N GLY A 11 -4.38 24.64 -4.25
CA GLY A 11 -3.28 25.23 -3.48
C GLY A 11 -1.90 24.60 -3.77
N ASP A 12 -1.04 24.57 -2.75
CA ASP A 12 0.30 23.97 -2.78
C ASP A 12 0.37 22.76 -1.83
N PRO A 13 -0.34 21.65 -2.11
CA PRO A 13 -0.32 20.49 -1.25
C PRO A 13 1.03 19.78 -1.37
N GLU A 14 1.49 19.23 -0.25
CA GLU A 14 2.77 18.55 -0.16
C GLU A 14 2.64 17.31 0.72
N ILE A 15 3.14 16.19 0.22
CA ILE A 15 3.07 14.89 0.92
C ILE A 15 4.44 14.58 1.50
N VAL A 16 4.52 14.31 2.79
CA VAL A 16 5.75 13.81 3.40
C VAL A 16 5.79 12.30 3.23
N CYS A 17 6.83 11.79 2.57
CA CYS A 17 7.05 10.35 2.37
C CYS A 17 7.02 9.62 3.72
N GLY A 18 6.48 8.40 3.73
CA GLY A 18 6.39 7.56 4.91
C GLY A 18 5.37 7.97 5.97
N ASN A 19 4.57 9.01 5.71
CA ASN A 19 3.38 9.31 6.49
C ASN A 19 2.12 8.82 5.73
N SER A 20 1.11 8.36 6.48
CA SER A 20 -0.08 7.67 5.93
C SER A 20 -1.41 8.32 6.31
N ASP A 21 -1.37 9.51 6.91
CA ASP A 21 -2.55 10.24 7.41
C ASP A 21 -3.20 11.17 6.36
N TYR A 22 -2.68 11.18 5.13
CA TYR A 22 -3.20 12.04 4.07
C TYR A 22 -4.50 11.52 3.49
N THR A 23 -5.47 12.43 3.34
CA THR A 23 -6.74 12.17 2.65
C THR A 23 -6.87 13.11 1.47
N ALA A 24 -7.06 12.55 0.28
CA ALA A 24 -7.37 13.31 -0.92
C ALA A 24 -8.86 13.66 -0.92
N VAL A 25 -9.18 14.96 -0.94
CA VAL A 25 -10.55 15.46 -1.08
C VAL A 25 -10.76 15.94 -2.51
N PHE A 26 -11.80 15.43 -3.14
CA PHE A 26 -12.15 15.70 -4.52
C PHE A 26 -13.39 16.57 -4.61
N ASP A 27 -13.32 17.58 -5.46
CA ASP A 27 -14.48 18.30 -5.96
C ASP A 27 -14.69 17.84 -7.40
N PHE A 28 -15.74 17.05 -7.63
CA PHE A 28 -16.09 16.45 -8.93
C PHE A 28 -17.15 17.25 -9.66
N ASP A 29 -17.12 17.24 -10.99
CA ASP A 29 -18.23 17.76 -11.80
C ASP A 29 -19.41 16.77 -11.84
N ALA A 30 -20.52 17.20 -12.44
CA ALA A 30 -21.76 16.44 -12.44
C ALA A 30 -21.66 15.08 -13.14
N GLU A 31 -20.69 14.86 -14.05
CA GLU A 31 -20.51 13.58 -14.77
C GLU A 31 -20.15 12.43 -13.80
N TRP A 32 -19.55 12.76 -12.66
CA TRP A 32 -19.13 11.78 -11.65
C TRP A 32 -20.23 11.38 -10.66
N ASN A 33 -21.39 12.05 -10.69
CA ASN A 33 -22.50 11.77 -9.76
C ASN A 33 -23.18 10.43 -10.04
N ASP A 34 -23.14 9.96 -11.29
CA ASP A 34 -23.72 8.67 -11.70
C ASP A 34 -22.88 7.46 -11.22
N TYR A 35 -21.68 7.72 -10.69
CA TYR A 35 -20.73 6.69 -10.24
C TYR A 35 -20.56 6.74 -8.72
N PRO A 36 -21.39 6.05 -7.92
CA PRO A 36 -21.31 6.11 -6.45
C PRO A 36 -19.99 5.54 -5.92
N GLN A 37 -19.43 4.52 -6.59
CA GLN A 37 -18.11 3.97 -6.31
C GLN A 37 -17.10 4.45 -7.34
N LYS A 38 -15.95 4.92 -6.85
CA LYS A 38 -14.84 5.43 -7.66
C LYS A 38 -13.54 4.79 -7.18
N THR A 39 -12.56 4.73 -8.07
CA THR A 39 -11.22 4.25 -7.73
C THR A 39 -10.22 5.37 -7.90
N LEU A 40 -9.55 5.68 -6.80
CA LEU A 40 -8.37 6.53 -6.75
C LEU A 40 -7.19 5.72 -7.28
N ARG A 41 -6.43 6.29 -8.21
CA ARG A 41 -5.13 5.74 -8.60
C ARG A 41 -4.02 6.71 -8.24
N THR A 42 -3.07 6.26 -7.45
CA THR A 42 -1.79 6.94 -7.26
C THR A 42 -0.75 6.31 -8.17
N VAL A 43 0.12 7.12 -8.76
CA VAL A 43 1.27 6.65 -9.54
C VAL A 43 2.50 7.42 -9.13
N TRP A 44 3.57 6.73 -8.81
CA TRP A 44 4.84 7.35 -8.44
C TRP A 44 6.01 6.61 -9.07
N ARG A 45 7.16 7.28 -9.12
CA ARG A 45 8.43 6.64 -9.48
C ARG A 45 9.22 6.45 -8.19
N ASP A 46 9.66 5.23 -7.94
CA ASP A 46 10.64 4.94 -6.90
C ASP A 46 12.01 5.44 -7.39
N ASN A 47 12.58 6.40 -6.68
CA ASN A 47 13.86 7.02 -7.02
C ASN A 47 15.05 6.08 -6.76
N ALA A 48 14.90 5.07 -5.90
CA ALA A 48 15.95 4.09 -5.64
C ALA A 48 16.04 3.04 -6.74
N THR A 49 14.89 2.49 -7.16
CA THR A 49 14.84 1.41 -8.18
C THR A 49 14.57 1.91 -9.60
N GLY A 50 14.09 3.15 -9.75
CA GLY A 50 13.64 3.72 -11.01
C GLY A 50 12.31 3.17 -11.52
N LYS A 51 11.69 2.21 -10.82
CA LYS A 51 10.44 1.57 -11.22
C LYS A 51 9.23 2.48 -10.97
N LEU A 52 8.17 2.25 -11.74
CA LEU A 52 6.87 2.88 -11.51
C LEU A 52 6.05 2.01 -10.57
N GLY A 53 5.55 2.62 -9.49
CA GLY A 53 4.57 2.04 -8.58
C GLY A 53 3.20 2.67 -8.82
N HIS A 54 2.14 1.92 -8.50
CA HIS A 54 0.79 2.43 -8.44
C HIS A 54 -0.01 1.69 -7.39
N ASP A 55 -0.96 2.39 -6.77
CA ASP A 55 -1.95 1.81 -5.87
C ASP A 55 -3.34 2.25 -6.32
N ASP A 56 -4.29 1.34 -6.18
CA ASP A 56 -5.69 1.56 -6.48
C ASP A 56 -6.52 1.44 -5.19
N ILE A 57 -7.23 2.50 -4.84
CA ILE A 57 -8.05 2.57 -3.64
C ILE A 57 -9.49 2.87 -4.04
N MET A 58 -10.39 1.94 -3.73
CA MET A 58 -11.82 2.15 -3.93
C MET A 58 -12.38 3.02 -2.80
N PHE A 59 -13.18 4.02 -3.14
CA PHE A 59 -13.83 4.91 -2.19
C PHE A 59 -15.23 5.30 -2.65
N ASP A 60 -16.05 5.73 -1.69
CA ASP A 60 -17.35 6.33 -1.93
C ASP A 60 -17.33 7.85 -1.66
N GLY A 61 -18.27 8.56 -2.29
CA GLY A 61 -18.37 10.00 -2.15
C GLY A 61 -17.20 10.77 -2.78
N SER A 62 -16.54 11.62 -1.97
CA SER A 62 -15.61 12.65 -2.43
C SER A 62 -14.26 12.66 -1.70
N SER A 63 -13.96 11.66 -0.87
CA SER A 63 -12.72 11.59 -0.11
C SER A 63 -12.12 10.20 -0.13
N ALA A 64 -10.82 10.11 -0.35
CA ALA A 64 -10.09 8.84 -0.34
C ALA A 64 -8.83 8.97 0.51
N VAL A 65 -8.55 7.97 1.34
CA VAL A 65 -7.29 7.88 2.07
C VAL A 65 -6.18 7.58 1.07
N LEU A 66 -5.06 8.29 1.16
CA LEU A 66 -3.89 8.03 0.32
C LEU A 66 -3.04 6.92 0.94
N PRO A 67 -2.47 6.02 0.11
CA PRO A 67 -1.52 5.05 0.62
C PRO A 67 -0.21 5.76 0.98
N PRO A 68 0.57 5.21 1.94
CA PRO A 68 1.88 5.75 2.25
C PRO A 68 2.79 5.63 1.02
N VAL A 69 3.32 6.76 0.57
CA VAL A 69 4.29 6.82 -0.51
C VAL A 69 5.70 6.94 0.03
N TRP A 70 6.65 6.32 -0.67
CA TRP A 70 8.05 6.26 -0.26
C TRP A 70 8.96 6.51 -1.45
N ARG A 71 10.14 7.07 -1.17
CA ARG A 71 11.27 7.24 -2.10
C ARG A 71 10.89 7.94 -3.39
N THR A 72 10.02 8.93 -3.32
CA THR A 72 9.55 9.65 -4.49
C THR A 72 9.51 11.15 -4.24
N ASN A 73 9.68 11.93 -5.31
CA ASN A 73 9.62 13.40 -5.24
C ASN A 73 8.27 13.94 -5.71
N GLN A 74 7.42 13.08 -6.29
CA GLN A 74 6.10 13.44 -6.77
C GLN A 74 5.20 12.21 -6.84
N VAL A 75 3.93 12.41 -6.53
CA VAL A 75 2.86 11.44 -6.81
C VAL A 75 1.87 12.05 -7.80
N LEU A 76 1.44 11.21 -8.74
CA LEU A 76 0.36 11.52 -9.67
C LEU A 76 -0.92 10.94 -9.11
N ILE A 77 -1.95 11.76 -8.97
CA ILE A 77 -3.24 11.34 -8.41
C ILE A 77 -4.31 11.48 -9.49
N GLY A 78 -4.97 10.38 -9.82
CA GLY A 78 -6.09 10.32 -10.76
C GLY A 78 -7.26 9.55 -10.18
N VAL A 79 -8.41 9.63 -10.85
CA VAL A 79 -9.62 8.92 -10.47
C VAL A 79 -10.21 8.26 -11.71
N TYR A 80 -10.76 7.06 -11.57
CA TYR A 80 -11.54 6.41 -12.61
C TYR A 80 -12.74 5.66 -12.02
N ALA A 81 -13.80 5.52 -12.80
CA ALA A 81 -15.00 4.79 -12.45
C ALA A 81 -15.70 4.32 -13.74
N GLY A 82 -16.01 3.02 -13.87
CA GLY A 82 -16.55 2.49 -15.13
C GLY A 82 -15.69 2.88 -16.34
N ASP A 83 -16.29 3.59 -17.30
CA ASP A 83 -15.61 4.06 -18.53
C ASP A 83 -15.05 5.49 -18.42
N ILE A 84 -15.38 6.24 -17.35
CA ILE A 84 -14.83 7.57 -17.09
C ILE A 84 -13.51 7.46 -16.31
N ARG A 85 -12.52 8.23 -16.76
CA ARG A 85 -11.21 8.35 -16.13
C ARG A 85 -10.67 9.75 -16.28
N THR A 86 -9.91 10.20 -15.30
CA THR A 86 -9.11 11.42 -15.42
C THR A 86 -8.08 11.24 -16.53
N THR A 87 -8.10 12.10 -17.53
CA THR A 87 -7.14 12.13 -18.64
C THR A 87 -5.80 12.73 -18.20
N THR A 88 -5.85 13.66 -17.26
CA THR A 88 -4.69 14.31 -16.65
C THR A 88 -4.75 14.12 -15.15
N ALA A 89 -3.67 13.58 -14.56
CA ALA A 89 -3.54 13.39 -13.13
C ALA A 89 -3.05 14.68 -12.44
N ALA A 90 -3.49 14.90 -11.20
CA ALA A 90 -2.95 15.95 -10.35
C ALA A 90 -1.52 15.58 -9.93
N ARG A 91 -0.59 16.52 -10.10
CA ARG A 91 0.80 16.37 -9.65
C ARG A 91 0.92 16.95 -8.26
N VAL A 92 1.33 16.13 -7.29
CA VAL A 92 1.57 16.56 -5.91
C VAL A 92 3.04 16.29 -5.58
N PRO A 93 3.82 17.32 -5.17
CA PRO A 93 5.19 17.14 -4.73
C PRO A 93 5.26 16.32 -3.43
N CYS A 94 6.33 15.54 -3.30
CA CYS A 94 6.62 14.78 -2.10
C CYS A 94 7.96 15.21 -1.47
N ILE A 95 7.99 15.35 -0.15
CA ILE A 95 9.22 15.56 0.64
C ILE A 95 9.69 14.22 1.19
N GLY A 96 10.96 13.89 0.96
CA GLY A 96 11.59 12.74 1.62
C GLY A 96 11.66 12.90 3.15
N CYS A 97 11.24 11.87 3.88
CA CYS A 97 11.41 11.81 5.32
C CYS A 97 12.80 11.24 5.70
N ILE A 98 13.18 11.35 6.98
CA ILE A 98 14.46 10.83 7.47
C ILE A 98 14.59 9.31 7.31
N THR A 99 13.47 8.59 7.27
CA THR A 99 13.42 7.14 7.06
C THR A 99 13.36 6.76 5.58
N ASP A 100 13.23 7.71 4.66
CA ASP A 100 13.02 7.43 3.23
C ASP A 100 14.26 6.81 2.58
N THR A 101 15.45 7.22 3.05
CA THR A 101 16.74 6.68 2.61
C THR A 101 17.10 5.38 3.33
N ALA A 102 16.38 5.01 4.40
CA ALA A 102 16.61 3.74 5.06
C ALA A 102 16.15 2.60 4.12
N PRO A 103 16.88 1.48 4.05
CA PRO A 103 16.32 0.28 3.46
C PRO A 103 15.06 -0.07 4.24
N HIS A 104 13.89 0.06 3.61
CA HIS A 104 12.74 -0.75 3.97
C HIS A 104 13.27 -2.18 4.08
N HIS A 105 13.11 -2.77 5.25
CA HIS A 105 13.18 -4.22 5.30
C HIS A 105 12.05 -4.68 4.40
N ASP A 106 12.40 -5.27 3.26
CA ASP A 106 11.44 -6.06 2.50
C ASP A 106 10.81 -7.04 3.49
N ASP A 107 9.52 -7.31 3.35
CA ASP A 107 8.89 -8.38 4.10
C ASP A 107 9.77 -9.63 3.95
N PRO A 108 10.08 -10.34 5.05
CA PRO A 108 10.96 -11.48 4.98
C PRO A 108 10.43 -12.48 3.96
N ASP A 109 11.32 -12.99 3.12
CA ASP A 109 11.01 -13.98 2.11
C ASP A 109 10.21 -15.16 2.73
N ASP A 110 9.26 -15.70 1.98
CA ASP A 110 8.52 -16.92 2.32
C ASP A 110 9.47 -18.07 2.72
N ALA A 111 10.66 -18.11 2.14
CA ALA A 111 11.71 -19.04 2.54
C ALA A 111 12.10 -18.93 4.03
N LEU A 112 12.13 -17.72 4.60
CA LEU A 112 12.38 -17.50 6.02
C LEU A 112 11.24 -18.03 6.88
N TYR A 113 9.98 -17.79 6.47
CA TYR A 113 8.82 -18.33 7.17
C TYR A 113 8.82 -19.86 7.14
N ARG A 114 9.12 -20.48 5.99
CA ARG A 114 9.28 -21.93 5.86
C ARG A 114 10.39 -22.47 6.77
N GLN A 115 11.53 -21.77 6.84
CA GLN A 115 12.64 -22.14 7.72
C GLN A 115 12.25 -22.05 9.21
N LEU A 116 11.52 -21.00 9.60
CA LEU A 116 11.03 -20.82 10.97
C LEU A 116 10.04 -21.93 11.36
N VAL A 117 9.10 -22.26 10.49
CA VAL A 117 8.15 -23.36 10.71
C VAL A 117 8.88 -24.70 10.87
N ALA A 118 9.81 -25.02 9.97
CA ALA A 118 10.58 -26.27 10.05
C ALA A 118 11.44 -26.36 11.33
N TYR A 119 12.03 -25.24 11.77
CA TYR A 119 12.79 -25.18 13.01
C TYR A 119 11.91 -25.41 14.25
N LEU A 120 10.70 -24.84 14.26
CA LEU A 120 9.72 -25.05 15.34
C LEU A 120 9.26 -26.53 15.41
N GLU A 121 8.97 -27.16 14.27
CA GLU A 121 8.61 -28.58 14.20
C GLU A 121 9.75 -29.48 14.71
N GLN A 122 11.00 -29.14 14.40
CA GLN A 122 12.17 -29.87 14.90
C GLN A 122 12.31 -29.77 16.42
N ILE A 123 12.00 -28.62 17.02
CA ILE A 123 12.00 -28.42 18.47
C ILE A 123 10.89 -29.26 19.13
N GLU A 124 9.68 -29.29 18.55
CA GLU A 124 8.56 -30.09 19.05
C GLU A 124 8.88 -31.59 19.01
N GLN A 125 9.48 -32.08 17.92
CA GLN A 125 9.86 -33.49 17.78
C GLN A 125 11.07 -33.89 18.65
N GLY A 126 11.96 -32.93 18.95
CA GLY A 126 13.16 -33.15 19.76
C GLY A 126 12.94 -33.12 21.28
N GLY A 127 11.70 -32.98 21.75
CA GLY A 127 11.38 -32.88 23.18
C GLY A 127 11.71 -31.51 23.80
N GLY A 128 11.77 -30.46 22.97
CA GLY A 128 11.92 -29.10 23.43
C GLY A 128 10.81 -28.71 24.41
N LYS A 129 11.18 -28.03 25.50
CA LYS A 129 10.21 -27.68 26.54
C LYS A 129 9.11 -26.77 25.95
N PRO A 130 7.83 -27.07 26.18
CA PRO A 130 6.70 -26.36 25.55
C PRO A 130 6.65 -24.86 25.91
N GLU A 131 7.29 -24.46 27.00
CA GLU A 131 7.46 -23.07 27.42
C GLU A 131 8.30 -22.21 26.45
N ALA A 132 9.27 -22.80 25.74
CA ALA A 132 10.08 -22.08 24.75
C ALA A 132 9.31 -21.84 23.44
N VAL A 133 8.46 -22.77 23.03
CA VAL A 133 7.60 -22.64 21.84
C VAL A 133 6.51 -21.60 22.08
N ALA A 134 5.90 -21.58 23.28
CA ALA A 134 4.90 -20.59 23.65
C ALA A 134 5.42 -19.13 23.72
N LEU A 135 6.69 -18.94 24.08
CA LEU A 135 7.36 -17.63 24.08
C LEU A 135 7.62 -17.10 22.66
N LEU A 136 7.82 -17.98 21.68
CA LEU A 136 8.04 -17.61 20.28
C LEU A 136 6.72 -17.34 19.53
N THR A 137 5.64 -18.03 19.89
CA THR A 137 4.33 -17.87 19.25
C THR A 137 3.39 -16.91 19.99
N ASN A 138 3.85 -16.23 21.04
CA ASN A 138 3.02 -15.41 21.95
C ASN A 138 1.76 -16.16 22.46
N GLY A 139 1.85 -17.48 22.64
CA GLY A 139 0.74 -18.31 23.12
C GLY A 139 -0.32 -18.67 22.07
N VAL A 140 -0.08 -18.42 20.78
CA VAL A 140 -0.96 -18.91 19.70
C VAL A 140 -0.63 -20.38 19.41
N PRO A 141 -1.61 -21.30 19.48
CA PRO A 141 -1.40 -22.70 19.09
C PRO A 141 -1.22 -22.81 17.57
N LEU A 142 -0.21 -23.58 17.13
CA LEU A 142 0.12 -23.79 15.71
C LEU A 142 -0.88 -24.68 14.94
N THR A 143 -1.97 -25.09 15.60
CA THR A 143 -3.03 -25.89 14.99
C THR A 143 -3.96 -25.01 14.17
N GLY A 144 -3.51 -24.65 12.99
CA GLY A 144 -4.26 -23.86 12.02
C GLY A 144 -3.34 -23.44 10.89
N LYS A 145 -2.98 -24.40 10.01
CA LYS A 145 -2.21 -24.11 8.80
C LYS A 145 -2.92 -22.98 8.03
N PRO A 146 -2.30 -21.82 7.76
CA PRO A 146 -2.72 -21.04 6.62
C PRO A 146 -2.37 -21.87 5.39
N GLU A 147 -3.33 -22.10 4.49
CA GLU A 147 -3.04 -22.63 3.16
C GLU A 147 -2.00 -21.69 2.54
N LEU A 148 -0.77 -22.19 2.34
CA LEU A 148 0.20 -21.51 1.48
C LEU A 148 -0.47 -21.39 0.11
N CYS A 149 -0.61 -20.17 -0.39
CA CYS A 149 -1.05 -19.94 -1.76
C CYS A 149 -0.11 -20.72 -2.69
N ASP A 150 -0.66 -21.69 -3.41
CA ASP A 150 0.08 -22.45 -4.43
C ASP A 150 0.69 -21.50 -5.46
N GLU A 151 1.95 -21.74 -5.82
CA GLU A 151 2.64 -21.02 -6.90
C GLU A 151 1.91 -21.25 -8.24
N PRO A 152 1.76 -20.22 -9.09
CA PRO A 152 1.14 -20.39 -10.40
C PRO A 152 2.02 -21.28 -11.30
N GLN A 153 1.39 -22.28 -11.94
CA GLN A 153 2.00 -23.20 -12.92
C GLN A 153 2.56 -22.51 -14.17
#